data_AF-A0A094A7X9-F1
#
_entry.id   AF-A0A094A7X9-F1
#
_cell.length_a   1.000
_cell.length_b   1.000
_cell.length_c   1.000
_cell.angle_alpha   90.00
_cell.angle_beta   90.00
_cell.angle_gamma   90.00
#
_symmetry.space_group_name_H-M   'P 1'
#
loop_
_entity.id
_entity.type
_entity.pdbx_description
1 polymer ?
#
loop_
_entity_poly.entity_id
_entity_poly.type
_entity_poly.pdbx_seq_one_letter_code
_entity_poly.pdbx_strand_id
1 'polypeptide(L)'
;MQEATQSGGVRPYGVSLLVAGWDEGIEPDVEADNVSGGADSEEPKPSGKTGGILKGGPMLYQVDPSGSYYPWKATAIGKSATSAKTFLEKRYTEGLELEDAVHIALLTLKETIEGEMNGETVEIGIIGPPAHHLMGVEGVEGAQGPRFRKLSPQEIEDYLTNL
;
A
#
# COMPACT_ATOMS: atom_id res chain seq x y z
N MET A 1 9.36 -6.23 16.09
CA MET A 1 10.67 -5.58 15.81
C MET A 1 11.23 -4.89 17.04
N GLN A 2 10.51 -3.94 17.66
CA GLN A 2 10.98 -3.18 18.83
C GLN A 2 11.42 -4.05 20.04
N GLU A 3 10.68 -5.11 20.36
CA GLU A 3 11.06 -6.00 21.47
C GLU A 3 12.47 -6.59 21.30
N ALA A 4 12.83 -7.00 20.07
CA ALA A 4 14.15 -7.53 19.75
C ALA A 4 15.28 -6.47 19.82
N THR A 5 14.96 -5.18 19.98
CA THR A 5 15.95 -4.12 20.20
C THR A 5 16.12 -3.76 21.67
N GLN A 6 15.23 -4.23 22.55
CA GLN A 6 15.24 -3.91 23.98
C GLN A 6 15.50 -5.14 24.86
N SER A 7 15.15 -6.33 24.38
CA SER A 7 15.34 -7.59 25.11
C SER A 7 16.80 -8.03 25.10
N GLY A 8 17.34 -8.32 26.29
CA GLY A 8 18.68 -8.87 26.45
C GLY A 8 18.80 -10.28 25.85
N GLY A 9 19.93 -10.57 25.20
CA GLY A 9 20.20 -11.88 24.59
C GLY A 9 19.61 -12.10 23.19
N VAL A 10 18.95 -11.07 22.62
CA VAL A 10 18.40 -11.10 21.27
C VAL A 10 19.03 -9.97 20.45
N ARG A 11 19.29 -10.20 19.16
CA ARG A 11 19.76 -9.16 18.24
C ARG A 11 18.56 -8.54 17.50
N PRO A 12 18.62 -7.24 17.15
CA PRO A 12 17.64 -6.64 16.25
C PRO A 12 17.52 -7.40 14.92
N TYR A 13 16.34 -7.31 14.31
CA TYR A 13 16.11 -7.80 12.96
C TYR A 13 16.94 -6.98 11.96
N GLY A 14 17.75 -7.64 11.14
CA GLY A 14 18.60 -6.98 10.14
C GLY A 14 17.89 -6.61 8.84
N VAL A 15 16.60 -6.28 8.90
CA VAL A 15 15.77 -6.02 7.71
C VAL A 15 14.89 -4.79 7.93
N SER A 16 14.72 -4.00 6.87
CA SER A 16 13.60 -3.06 6.75
C SER A 16 12.50 -3.70 5.91
N LEU A 17 11.24 -3.38 6.20
CA LEU A 17 10.08 -3.88 5.48
C LEU A 17 9.38 -2.73 4.75
N LEU A 18 8.84 -3.04 3.58
CA LEU A 18 7.77 -2.25 2.97
C LEU A 18 6.47 -3.05 3.11
N VAL A 19 5.49 -2.47 3.78
CA VAL A 19 4.17 -3.05 4.03
C VAL A 19 3.16 -2.23 3.27
N ALA A 20 2.62 -2.81 2.19
CA ALA A 20 1.51 -2.23 1.46
C ALA A 20 0.20 -2.89 1.93
N GLY A 21 -0.89 -2.13 1.92
CA GLY A 21 -2.20 -2.61 2.35
C GLY A 21 -3.34 -1.75 1.78
N TRP A 22 -4.56 -2.14 2.10
CA TRP A 22 -5.75 -1.35 1.86
C TRP A 22 -6.45 -1.11 3.19
N ASP A 23 -6.74 0.14 3.50
CA ASP A 23 -7.55 0.55 4.65
C ASP A 23 -8.98 0.77 4.18
N GLU A 24 -9.97 0.25 4.90
CA GLU A 24 -11.39 0.51 4.61
C GLU A 24 -11.82 1.91 5.09
N GLY A 25 -10.97 2.57 5.90
CA GLY A 25 -11.26 3.86 6.51
C GLY A 25 -12.18 3.71 7.73
N ILE A 26 -12.33 4.79 8.49
CA ILE A 26 -13.22 4.84 9.64
C ILE A 26 -14.37 5.77 9.29
N GLU A 27 -15.59 5.23 9.18
CA GLU A 27 -16.78 6.08 9.15
C GLU A 27 -16.93 6.75 10.52
N PRO A 28 -17.24 8.06 10.57
CA PRO A 28 -17.50 8.72 11.84
C PRO A 28 -18.71 8.08 12.51
N ASP A 29 -18.57 7.70 13.78
CA ASP A 29 -19.73 7.36 14.61
C ASP A 29 -20.67 8.56 14.63
N VAL A 30 -21.80 8.45 13.92
CA VAL A 30 -22.91 9.36 14.10
C VAL A 30 -23.50 9.06 15.48
N GLU A 31 -22.99 9.73 16.51
CA GLU A 31 -23.69 9.81 17.79
C GLU A 31 -25.08 10.40 17.49
N ALA A 32 -26.09 9.54 17.51
CA ALA A 32 -27.49 9.91 17.35
C ALA A 32 -27.98 10.60 18.62
N ASP A 33 -27.37 11.72 19.00
CA ASP A 33 -27.82 12.53 20.12
C ASP A 33 -28.52 13.81 19.62
N ASN A 34 -29.84 13.80 19.87
CA ASN A 34 -30.82 14.89 19.80
C ASN A 34 -31.44 15.20 18.42
N VAL A 35 -32.39 14.35 18.02
CA VAL A 35 -33.57 14.82 17.29
C VAL A 35 -34.39 15.72 18.22
N SER A 36 -34.10 17.02 18.21
CA SER A 36 -35.08 18.05 18.53
C SER A 36 -35.15 19.03 17.35
N GLY A 37 -36.32 19.08 16.74
CA GLY A 37 -36.53 19.58 15.38
C GLY A 37 -36.17 21.06 15.15
N GLY A 38 -35.74 21.30 13.91
CA GLY A 38 -35.59 22.61 13.29
C GLY A 38 -35.26 22.40 11.82
N ALA A 39 -36.11 22.93 10.93
CA ALA A 39 -35.92 22.86 9.48
C ALA A 39 -34.80 23.81 9.06
N ASP A 40 -33.57 23.32 9.08
CA ASP A 40 -32.46 23.79 8.23
C ASP A 40 -31.39 22.69 8.25
N SER A 41 -31.37 21.88 7.20
CA SER A 41 -30.41 20.78 7.04
C SER A 41 -29.07 21.33 6.55
N GLU A 42 -28.22 21.82 7.45
CA GLU A 42 -26.78 21.81 7.22
C GLU A 42 -26.27 20.37 7.44
N GLU A 43 -25.53 19.82 6.47
CA GLU A 43 -24.88 18.52 6.62
C GLU A 43 -24.03 18.51 7.91
N PRO A 44 -24.15 17.47 8.75
CA PRO A 44 -23.40 17.41 10.00
C PRO A 44 -21.90 17.41 9.71
N LYS A 45 -21.19 18.44 10.19
CA LYS A 45 -19.73 18.54 10.07
C LYS A 45 -19.09 17.38 10.85
N PRO A 46 -18.21 16.56 10.21
CA PRO A 46 -17.63 15.40 10.87
C PRO A 46 -16.80 15.83 12.09
N SER A 47 -17.10 15.23 13.23
CA SER A 47 -16.39 15.38 14.49
C SER A 47 -14.92 14.94 14.34
N GLY A 48 -13.98 15.85 14.59
CA GLY A 48 -12.53 15.63 14.46
C GLY A 48 -11.90 14.72 15.53
N LYS A 49 -12.66 13.81 16.16
CA LYS A 49 -12.13 12.88 17.16
C LYS A 49 -11.48 11.63 16.56
N THR A 50 -11.72 11.33 15.28
CA THR A 50 -10.99 10.28 14.55
C THR A 50 -9.73 10.91 13.98
N GLY A 51 -8.56 10.45 14.39
CA GLY A 51 -7.24 10.98 14.04
C GLY A 51 -6.85 10.88 12.56
N GLY A 52 -7.65 11.42 11.65
CA GLY A 52 -7.20 11.85 10.32
C GLY A 52 -7.32 10.86 9.17
N ILE A 53 -8.16 9.81 9.23
CA ILE A 53 -8.46 9.00 8.03
C ILE A 53 -9.97 8.85 7.87
N LEU A 54 -10.58 9.83 7.20
CA LEU A 54 -12.01 9.85 6.82
C LEU A 54 -12.29 9.09 5.51
N LYS A 55 -11.25 8.60 4.83
CA LYS A 55 -11.36 7.94 3.52
C LYS A 55 -10.38 6.77 3.47
N GLY A 56 -10.90 5.55 3.34
CA GLY A 56 -10.10 4.36 3.09
C GLY A 56 -9.34 4.42 1.76
N GLY A 57 -8.40 3.51 1.56
CA GLY A 57 -7.61 3.43 0.34
C GLY A 57 -6.30 2.68 0.49
N PRO A 58 -5.47 2.69 -0.57
CA PRO A 58 -4.16 2.05 -0.55
C PRO A 58 -3.20 2.80 0.39
N MET A 59 -2.46 2.04 1.18
CA MET A 59 -1.49 2.53 2.15
C MET A 59 -0.15 1.83 1.96
N LEU A 60 0.96 2.56 2.15
CA LEU A 60 2.31 2.02 2.12
C LEU A 60 3.09 2.51 3.34
N TYR A 61 3.69 1.57 4.08
CA TYR A 61 4.50 1.84 5.25
C TYR A 61 5.89 1.25 5.10
N GLN A 62 6.90 1.99 5.53
CA GLN A 62 8.23 1.45 5.78
C GLN A 62 8.36 1.13 7.27
N VAL A 63 8.89 -0.02 7.62
CA VAL A 63 9.23 -0.39 9.00
C VAL A 63 10.73 -0.67 9.08
N ASP A 64 11.44 0.04 9.94
CA ASP A 64 12.87 -0.11 10.13
C ASP A 64 13.21 -1.06 11.29
N PRO A 65 14.44 -1.63 11.35
CA PRO A 65 14.91 -2.49 12.43
C PRO A 65 14.65 -1.99 13.85
N SER A 66 14.63 -0.67 14.05
CA SER A 66 14.33 -0.03 15.34
C SER A 66 12.89 -0.25 15.82
N GLY A 67 11.99 -0.67 14.92
CA GLY A 67 10.55 -0.67 15.12
C GLY A 67 9.87 0.65 14.75
N SER A 68 10.63 1.67 14.30
CA SER A 68 10.05 2.88 13.73
C SER A 68 9.33 2.56 12.43
N TYR A 69 8.17 3.19 12.21
CA TYR A 69 7.43 3.07 10.96
C TYR A 69 7.02 4.44 10.42
N TYR A 70 6.95 4.53 9.09
CA TYR A 70 6.66 5.78 8.38
C TYR A 70 5.70 5.52 7.20
N PRO A 71 4.62 6.30 7.05
CA PRO A 71 3.76 6.23 5.87
C PRO A 71 4.44 6.89 4.67
N TRP A 72 4.23 6.31 3.48
CA TRP A 72 4.79 6.80 2.23
C TRP A 72 3.75 6.80 1.11
N LYS A 73 3.87 7.76 0.19
CA LYS A 73 3.15 7.71 -1.11
C LYS A 73 3.88 6.80 -2.11
N ALA A 74 5.20 6.91 -2.15
CA ALA A 74 6.11 6.04 -2.86
C ALA A 74 7.47 6.06 -2.14
N THR A 75 8.17 4.93 -2.05
CA THR A 75 9.50 4.84 -1.44
C THR A 75 10.24 3.61 -1.97
N ALA A 76 11.55 3.58 -1.75
CA ALA A 76 12.41 2.45 -2.07
C ALA A 76 13.39 2.17 -0.91
N ILE A 77 13.79 0.91 -0.74
CA ILE A 77 14.79 0.48 0.24
C ILE A 77 15.84 -0.41 -0.44
N GLY A 78 17.00 -0.60 0.19
CA GLY A 78 18.09 -1.42 -0.33
C GLY A 78 19.25 -0.64 -0.98
N LYS A 79 20.10 -1.34 -1.72
CA LYS A 79 21.41 -0.85 -2.24
C LYS A 79 21.29 0.48 -3.01
N SER A 80 20.28 0.59 -3.87
CA SER A 80 20.09 1.72 -4.78
C SER A 80 18.91 2.63 -4.38
N ALA A 81 18.52 2.62 -3.10
CA ALA A 81 17.35 3.36 -2.63
C ALA A 81 17.41 4.87 -2.91
N THR A 82 18.59 5.49 -2.79
CA THR A 82 18.73 6.94 -3.00
C THR A 82 18.41 7.36 -4.44
N SER A 83 18.92 6.63 -5.43
CA SER A 83 18.62 6.92 -6.84
C SER A 83 17.18 6.56 -7.18
N ALA A 84 16.68 5.43 -6.68
CA ALA A 84 15.29 5.01 -6.86
C ALA A 84 14.30 6.05 -6.30
N LYS A 85 14.51 6.56 -5.09
CA LYS A 85 13.67 7.62 -4.49
C LYS A 85 13.69 8.89 -5.32
N THR A 86 14.86 9.32 -5.80
CA THR A 86 14.98 10.49 -6.69
C THR A 86 14.20 10.31 -8.00
N PHE A 87 14.11 9.08 -8.52
CA PHE A 87 13.33 8.78 -9.71
C PHE A 87 11.82 8.80 -9.40
N LEU A 88 11.42 8.17 -8.29
CA LEU A 88 10.03 8.15 -7.83
C LEU A 88 9.49 9.56 -7.56
N GLU A 89 10.27 10.43 -6.92
CA GLU A 89 9.91 11.83 -6.66
C GLU A 89 9.58 12.61 -7.94
N LYS A 90 10.19 12.25 -9.08
CA LYS A 90 9.95 12.91 -10.37
C LYS A 90 8.76 12.34 -11.13
N ARG A 91 8.43 11.07 -10.94
CA ARG A 91 7.40 10.35 -11.70
C ARG A 91 6.07 10.19 -10.96
N TYR A 92 6.12 10.19 -9.63
CA TYR A 92 4.93 10.08 -8.81
C TYR A 92 4.03 11.31 -8.97
N THR A 93 2.75 11.06 -9.17
CA THR A 93 1.69 12.08 -9.14
C THR A 93 0.51 11.54 -8.34
N GLU A 94 -0.32 12.44 -7.80
CA GLU A 94 -1.54 12.01 -7.12
C GLU A 94 -2.57 11.49 -8.12
N GLY A 95 -3.29 10.43 -7.76
CA GLY A 95 -4.31 9.84 -8.63
C GLY A 95 -3.77 8.91 -9.73
N LEU A 96 -2.55 8.37 -9.56
CA LEU A 96 -2.05 7.31 -10.43
C LEU A 96 -2.95 6.07 -10.37
N GLU A 97 -3.29 5.55 -11.54
CA GLU A 97 -3.94 4.25 -11.67
C GLU A 97 -2.94 3.12 -11.35
N LEU A 98 -3.46 1.95 -10.99
CA LEU A 98 -2.63 0.81 -10.59
C LEU A 98 -1.65 0.40 -11.70
N GLU A 99 -2.10 0.39 -12.95
CA GLU A 99 -1.30 0.05 -14.13
C GLU A 99 -0.11 1.00 -14.30
N ASP A 100 -0.36 2.31 -14.16
CA ASP A 100 0.68 3.34 -14.24
C ASP A 100 1.68 3.22 -13.08
N ALA A 101 1.19 2.89 -11.88
CA ALA A 101 2.04 2.65 -10.72
C ALA A 101 2.96 1.44 -10.91
N VAL A 102 2.47 0.34 -11.50
CA VAL A 102 3.28 -0.84 -11.86
C VAL A 102 4.34 -0.46 -12.89
N HIS A 103 3.97 0.30 -13.92
CA HIS A 103 4.89 0.78 -14.94
C HIS A 103 6.01 1.67 -14.35
N ILE A 104 5.67 2.61 -13.47
CA ILE A 104 6.65 3.47 -12.79
C ILE A 104 7.57 2.63 -11.89
N ALA A 105 7.04 1.64 -11.16
CA ALA A 105 7.82 0.75 -10.32
C ALA A 105 8.84 -0.06 -11.14
N LEU A 106 8.42 -0.61 -12.28
CA LEU A 106 9.29 -1.33 -13.21
C LEU A 106 10.36 -0.44 -13.84
N LEU A 107 10.00 0.78 -14.29
CA LEU A 107 10.98 1.76 -14.77
C LEU A 107 12.02 2.10 -13.70
N THR A 108 11.59 2.27 -12.45
CA THR A 108 12.49 2.58 -11.34
C THR A 108 13.46 1.42 -11.08
N LEU A 109 12.97 0.18 -11.16
CA LEU A 109 13.82 -1.01 -11.02
C LEU A 109 14.79 -1.15 -12.20
N LYS A 110 14.36 -0.91 -13.43
CA LYS A 110 15.21 -0.98 -14.63
C LYS A 110 16.43 -0.07 -14.56
N GLU A 111 16.28 1.13 -13.99
CA GLU A 111 17.39 2.08 -13.79
C GLU A 111 18.37 1.66 -12.67
N THR A 112 17.98 0.72 -11.81
CA THR A 112 18.73 0.38 -10.59
C THR A 112 19.19 -1.08 -10.50
N ILE A 113 18.64 -1.96 -11.32
CA ILE A 113 18.99 -3.37 -11.37
C ILE A 113 20.31 -3.58 -12.13
N GLU A 114 21.17 -4.43 -11.57
CA GLU A 114 22.38 -4.91 -12.23
C GLU A 114 22.05 -6.26 -12.87
N GLY A 115 21.94 -6.31 -14.21
CA GLY A 115 21.69 -7.54 -14.96
C GLY A 115 20.41 -7.51 -15.79
N GLU A 116 19.93 -8.69 -16.15
CA GLU A 116 18.73 -8.86 -16.97
C GLU A 116 17.46 -8.75 -16.13
N MET A 117 16.51 -7.96 -16.63
CA MET A 117 15.19 -7.77 -16.03
C MET A 117 14.17 -8.55 -16.85
N ASN A 118 13.61 -9.61 -16.27
CA ASN A 118 12.64 -10.50 -16.89
C ASN A 118 11.64 -11.03 -15.83
N GLY A 119 10.64 -11.78 -16.25
CA GLY A 119 9.57 -12.29 -15.37
C GLY A 119 10.03 -13.29 -14.30
N GLU A 120 11.23 -13.85 -14.44
CA GLU A 120 11.83 -14.79 -13.48
C GLU A 120 12.80 -14.08 -12.52
N THR A 121 13.36 -12.92 -12.90
CA THR A 121 14.30 -12.15 -12.06
C THR A 121 13.62 -11.06 -11.22
N VAL A 122 12.37 -10.72 -11.52
CA VAL A 122 11.59 -9.69 -10.83
C VAL A 122 10.34 -10.32 -10.22
N GLU A 123 10.03 -9.94 -8.98
CA GLU A 123 8.77 -10.28 -8.32
C GLU A 123 7.94 -9.03 -8.04
N ILE A 124 6.64 -9.09 -8.36
CA ILE A 124 5.71 -7.98 -8.13
C ILE A 124 4.47 -8.50 -7.41
N GLY A 125 4.11 -7.83 -6.32
CA GLY A 125 2.83 -7.96 -5.64
C GLY A 125 2.04 -6.67 -5.78
N ILE A 126 0.76 -6.79 -6.15
CA ILE A 126 -0.17 -5.66 -6.25
C ILE A 126 -1.24 -5.77 -5.17
N ILE A 127 -1.75 -4.61 -4.74
CA ILE A 127 -2.90 -4.49 -3.85
C ILE A 127 -3.90 -3.56 -4.51
N GLY A 128 -5.06 -4.09 -4.87
CA GLY A 128 -6.08 -3.37 -5.62
C GLY A 128 -7.49 -3.57 -5.08
N PRO A 129 -8.51 -3.38 -5.93
CA PRO A 129 -9.88 -3.77 -5.62
C PRO A 129 -10.01 -5.28 -5.28
N PRO A 130 -11.04 -5.71 -4.55
CA PRO A 130 -11.21 -7.11 -4.16
C PRO A 130 -11.30 -8.03 -5.39
N ALA A 131 -10.42 -9.03 -5.46
CA ALA A 131 -10.41 -10.00 -6.54
C ALA A 131 -11.32 -11.19 -6.20
N HIS A 132 -12.63 -11.04 -6.41
CA HIS A 132 -13.61 -12.09 -6.09
C HIS A 132 -13.35 -13.41 -6.84
N HIS A 133 -12.75 -13.37 -8.03
CA HIS A 133 -12.37 -14.56 -8.79
C HIS A 133 -11.25 -15.40 -8.13
N LEU A 134 -10.53 -14.84 -7.16
CA LEU A 134 -9.53 -15.56 -6.36
C LEU A 134 -10.13 -16.16 -5.08
N MET A 135 -11.44 -16.02 -4.85
CA MET A 135 -12.11 -16.71 -3.76
C MET A 135 -12.23 -18.19 -4.07
N GLY A 136 -11.83 -19.02 -3.11
CA GLY A 136 -12.02 -20.47 -3.19
C GLY A 136 -13.44 -20.94 -2.88
N VAL A 137 -14.37 -20.02 -2.59
CA VAL A 137 -15.76 -20.30 -2.22
C VAL A 137 -16.72 -19.29 -2.84
N GLU A 138 -17.92 -19.73 -3.20
CA GLU A 138 -18.99 -18.90 -3.74
C GLU A 138 -20.22 -18.91 -2.80
N GLY A 139 -21.05 -17.86 -2.88
CA GLY A 139 -22.34 -17.83 -2.20
C GLY A 139 -22.32 -17.47 -0.70
N VAL A 140 -21.17 -17.06 -0.15
CA VAL A 140 -21.09 -16.55 1.23
C VAL A 140 -21.40 -15.06 1.25
N GLU A 141 -22.49 -14.68 1.90
CA GLU A 141 -22.90 -13.28 2.04
C GLU A 141 -21.84 -12.46 2.79
N GLY A 142 -21.45 -11.32 2.22
CA GLY A 142 -20.43 -10.42 2.78
C GLY A 142 -18.98 -10.85 2.54
N ALA A 143 -18.71 -12.00 1.92
CA ALA A 143 -17.34 -12.41 1.66
C ALA A 143 -16.72 -11.62 0.49
N GLN A 144 -15.56 -11.02 0.74
CA GLN A 144 -14.78 -10.29 -0.27
C GLN A 144 -13.53 -11.08 -0.65
N GLY A 145 -13.18 -11.03 -1.94
CA GLY A 145 -11.95 -11.64 -2.41
C GLY A 145 -10.69 -10.93 -1.92
N PRO A 146 -9.53 -11.60 -1.96
CA PRO A 146 -8.28 -10.99 -1.55
C PRO A 146 -7.98 -9.78 -2.44
N ARG A 147 -7.46 -8.71 -1.83
CA ARG A 147 -6.97 -7.52 -2.55
C ARG A 147 -5.53 -7.69 -3.05
N PHE A 148 -4.75 -8.53 -2.35
CA PHE A 148 -3.39 -8.85 -2.72
C PHE A 148 -3.34 -9.90 -3.83
N ARG A 149 -2.48 -9.67 -4.83
CA ARG A 149 -2.18 -10.65 -5.88
C ARG A 149 -0.70 -10.55 -6.26
N LYS A 150 -0.04 -11.70 -6.37
CA LYS A 150 1.30 -11.78 -7.00
C LYS A 150 1.11 -11.87 -8.51
N LEU A 151 1.85 -11.07 -9.27
CA LEU A 151 1.87 -11.18 -10.73
C LEU A 151 2.66 -12.43 -11.14
N SER A 152 2.19 -13.11 -12.18
CA SER A 152 2.90 -14.21 -12.80
C SER A 152 4.10 -13.71 -13.63
N PRO A 153 5.12 -14.55 -13.87
CA PRO A 153 6.23 -14.19 -14.76
C PRO A 153 5.76 -13.68 -16.12
N GLN A 154 4.75 -14.31 -16.73
CA GLN A 154 4.21 -13.88 -18.02
C GLN A 154 3.59 -12.48 -17.96
N GLU A 155 2.83 -12.16 -16.91
CA GLU A 155 2.28 -10.81 -16.76
C GLU A 155 3.38 -9.77 -16.62
N ILE A 156 4.46 -10.10 -15.90
CA ILE A 156 5.62 -9.22 -15.76
C ILE A 156 6.28 -9.01 -17.15
N GLU A 157 6.47 -10.06 -17.95
CA GLU A 157 7.00 -9.94 -19.31
C GLU A 157 6.13 -9.06 -20.21
N ASP A 158 4.80 -9.16 -20.08
CA ASP A 158 3.87 -8.33 -20.84
C ASP A 158 4.02 -6.85 -20.48
N TYR A 159 4.26 -6.52 -19.19
CA TYR A 159 4.62 -5.15 -18.80
C TYR A 159 6.00 -4.75 -19.33
N LEU A 160 6.99 -5.63 -19.26
CA LEU A 160 8.36 -5.34 -19.68
C LEU A 160 8.46 -5.07 -21.18
N THR A 161 7.64 -5.74 -21.99
CA THR A 161 7.56 -5.53 -23.45
C THR A 161 7.03 -4.14 -23.81
N ASN A 162 6.26 -3.52 -22.91
CA ASN A 162 5.64 -2.21 -23.09
C ASN A 162 6.40 -1.07 -22.37
N LEU A 163 7.61 -1.32 -21.86
CA LEU A 163 8.47 -0.33 -21.19
C LEU A 163 9.28 0.55 -22.14
#